data_AF-A0A535C985-F1
#
_entry.id   AF-A0A535C985-F1
#
_cell.length_a   1.000
_cell.length_b   1.000
_cell.length_c   1.000
_cell.angle_alpha   90.00
_cell.angle_beta   90.00
_cell.angle_gamma   90.00
#
_symmetry.space_group_name_H-M   'P 1'
#
loop_
_entity.id
_entity.type
_entity.pdbx_description
1 polymer ?
#
loop_
_entity_poly.entity_id
_entity_poly.type
_entity_poly.pdbx_seq_one_letter_code
_entity_poly.pdbx_strand_id
1 'polypeptide(L)'
;MSKKFTTRLLPTFLVLMAMLLVACGGGGSGGGTTSGSNPKAPQSQQIFRWAFRLPDINSFDPGIAPDATSIDAINMVFTGLVSLDDQLRVVPQMASSWDVSSDAPCHRPSTTRAGSA
;
A
#
# COMPACT_ATOMS: atom_id res chain seq x y z
N MET A 1 55.23 8.35 -1.16
CA MET A 1 54.65 9.30 -2.14
C MET A 1 53.15 9.56 -1.92
N SER A 2 52.62 9.40 -0.70
CA SER A 2 51.18 9.41 -0.40
C SER A 2 50.62 10.73 0.13
N LYS A 3 51.48 11.65 0.60
CA LYS A 3 51.03 12.89 1.27
C LYS A 3 50.21 13.82 0.35
N LYS A 4 50.56 13.91 -0.94
CA LYS A 4 49.89 14.81 -1.89
C LYS A 4 48.46 14.37 -2.24
N PHE A 5 48.20 13.06 -2.21
CA PHE A 5 46.88 12.48 -2.47
C PHE A 5 45.96 12.71 -1.27
N THR A 6 46.45 12.48 -0.04
CA THR A 6 45.67 12.76 1.18
C THR A 6 45.34 14.24 1.33
N THR A 7 46.25 15.15 0.98
CA THR A 7 46.00 16.61 1.09
C THR A 7 44.98 17.13 0.06
N ARG A 8 44.81 16.48 -1.09
CA ARG A 8 43.85 16.90 -2.14
C ARG A 8 42.53 16.12 -2.10
N LEU A 9 42.59 14.84 -1.78
CA LEU A 9 41.41 13.98 -1.72
C LEU A 9 40.57 14.24 -0.47
N LEU A 10 41.20 14.48 0.69
CA LEU A 10 40.52 14.72 1.96
C LEU A 10 39.61 15.97 1.95
N PRO A 11 40.04 17.16 1.49
CA PRO A 11 39.15 18.33 1.46
C PRO A 11 38.02 18.15 0.44
N THR A 12 38.28 17.48 -0.69
CA THR A 12 37.26 17.27 -1.74
C THR A 12 36.18 16.30 -1.27
N PHE A 13 36.55 15.23 -0.58
CA PHE A 13 35.61 14.27 0.01
C PHE A 13 34.80 14.89 1.16
N LEU A 14 35.43 15.74 1.98
CA LEU A 14 34.76 16.45 3.07
C LEU A 14 33.73 17.48 2.54
N VAL A 15 34.02 18.17 1.43
CA VAL A 15 33.08 19.08 0.77
C VAL A 15 31.91 18.33 0.13
N LEU A 16 32.17 17.20 -0.53
CA LEU A 16 31.12 16.34 -1.10
C LEU A 16 30.16 15.84 -0.01
N MET A 17 30.70 15.40 1.13
CA MET A 17 29.89 14.90 2.24
C MET A 17 29.10 16.01 2.95
N ALA A 18 29.64 17.23 3.03
CA ALA A 18 28.90 18.38 3.55
C ALA A 18 27.70 18.76 2.68
N MET A 19 27.80 18.65 1.34
CA MET A 19 26.69 18.90 0.42
C MET A 19 25.56 17.86 0.58
N LEU A 20 25.89 16.59 0.85
CA LEU A 20 24.92 15.54 1.17
C LEU A 20 24.16 15.81 2.48
N LEU A 21 24.80 16.43 3.47
CA LEU A 21 24.18 16.76 4.75
C LEU A 21 23.24 17.97 4.67
N VAL A 22 23.52 18.96 3.82
CA VAL A 22 22.61 20.11 3.58
C VAL A 22 21.29 19.67 2.93
N ALA A 23 21.30 18.60 2.13
CA ALA A 23 20.09 18.04 1.53
C ALA A 23 19.21 17.27 2.54
N CYS A 24 19.77 16.90 3.70
CA CYS A 24 19.09 16.13 4.74
C CYS A 24 19.13 16.87 6.09
N GLY A 25 18.51 18.06 6.12
CA GLY A 25 17.94 18.65 7.35
C GLY A 25 18.86 19.53 8.20
N GLY A 26 18.59 20.84 8.19
CA GLY A 26 19.18 21.77 9.16
C GLY A 26 18.87 23.26 8.94
N GLY A 27 17.63 23.69 9.18
CA GLY A 27 17.32 25.02 9.74
C GLY A 27 17.75 26.26 8.96
N GLY A 28 17.15 26.51 7.80
CA GLY A 28 17.18 27.81 7.12
C GLY A 28 15.77 28.19 6.69
N SER A 29 15.23 29.26 7.28
CA SER A 29 13.92 29.84 6.98
C SER A 29 13.83 30.24 5.50
N GLY A 30 13.12 29.45 4.69
CA GLY A 30 12.90 29.75 3.28
C GLY A 30 12.48 28.53 2.49
N GLY A 31 11.19 28.21 2.56
CA GLY A 31 10.62 27.07 1.84
C GLY A 31 9.75 26.24 2.76
N GLY A 32 8.65 26.83 3.23
CA GLY A 32 7.59 26.06 3.83
C GLY A 32 7.13 25.03 2.80
N THR A 33 7.49 23.77 3.02
CA THR A 33 6.68 22.65 2.55
C THR A 33 5.35 22.82 3.27
N THR A 34 4.44 23.57 2.67
CA THR A 34 3.03 23.40 2.93
C THR A 34 2.76 21.95 2.56
N SER A 35 2.77 21.06 3.54
CA SER A 35 2.03 19.81 3.45
C SER A 35 0.65 20.24 3.02
N GLY A 36 0.38 20.11 1.72
CA GLY A 36 -0.90 20.42 1.13
C GLY A 36 -1.88 19.45 1.76
N SER A 37 -2.47 19.85 2.88
CA SER A 37 -3.64 19.23 3.44
C SER A 37 -4.74 19.52 2.44
N ASN A 38 -4.77 18.74 1.35
CA ASN A 38 -5.92 18.73 0.46
C ASN A 38 -7.11 18.39 1.38
N PRO A 39 -8.05 19.33 1.58
CA PRO A 39 -9.16 19.10 2.47
C PRO A 39 -9.91 17.87 1.96
N LYS A 40 -10.25 16.94 2.86
CA LYS A 40 -11.04 15.75 2.52
C LYS A 40 -12.28 16.22 1.75
N ALA A 41 -12.49 15.66 0.57
CA ALA A 41 -13.65 16.01 -0.26
C ALA A 41 -14.95 15.82 0.56
N PRO A 42 -15.96 16.68 0.34
CA PRO A 42 -17.29 16.50 0.93
C PRO A 42 -17.81 15.08 0.67
N GLN A 43 -18.65 14.55 1.56
CA GLN A 43 -19.17 13.18 1.44
C GLN A 43 -19.87 12.92 0.10
N SER A 44 -20.55 13.94 -0.46
CA SER A 44 -21.19 13.89 -1.78
C SER A 44 -20.23 13.83 -2.97
N GLN A 45 -18.92 13.97 -2.73
CA GLN A 45 -17.88 14.05 -3.76
C GLN A 45 -16.73 13.06 -3.51
N GLN A 46 -16.96 12.00 -2.74
CA GLN A 46 -15.99 10.90 -2.58
C GLN A 46 -15.99 9.98 -3.82
N ILE A 47 -15.64 10.56 -4.97
CA ILE A 47 -15.59 9.86 -6.26
C ILE A 47 -14.15 9.48 -6.55
N PHE A 48 -13.86 8.18 -6.52
CA PHE A 48 -12.58 7.65 -6.99
C PHE A 48 -12.64 7.40 -8.51
N ARG A 49 -11.88 8.18 -9.28
CA ARG A 49 -11.74 8.00 -10.74
C ARG A 49 -10.38 7.37 -11.01
N TRP A 50 -10.37 6.10 -11.37
CA TRP A 50 -9.14 5.39 -11.71
C TRP A 50 -8.99 5.35 -13.23
N ALA A 51 -7.97 6.05 -13.75
CA ALA A 51 -7.64 6.09 -15.16
C ALA A 51 -6.22 5.52 -15.35
N PHE A 52 -6.10 4.19 -15.31
CA PHE A 52 -4.88 3.48 -15.69
C PHE A 52 -5.11 2.77 -17.02
N ARG A 53 -4.06 2.63 -17.83
CA ARG A 53 -4.13 1.93 -19.12
C ARG A 53 -4.05 0.42 -18.90
N LEU A 54 -5.03 -0.13 -18.19
CA LEU A 54 -5.19 -1.57 -18.00
C LEU A 54 -5.82 -2.19 -19.26
N PRO A 55 -5.55 -3.47 -19.55
CA PRO A 55 -6.41 -4.22 -20.45
C PRO A 55 -7.85 -4.24 -19.91
N ASP A 56 -8.83 -4.42 -20.80
CA ASP A 56 -10.22 -4.62 -20.37
C ASP A 56 -10.35 -5.87 -19.49
N ILE A 57 -11.39 -5.91 -18.64
CA ILE A 57 -11.69 -7.11 -17.86
C ILE A 57 -11.99 -8.29 -18.79
N ASN A 58 -11.34 -9.43 -18.54
CA ASN A 58 -11.51 -10.62 -19.35
C ASN A 58 -12.70 -11.47 -18.86
N SER A 59 -12.81 -11.62 -17.54
CA SER A 59 -13.92 -12.31 -16.89
C SER A 59 -14.26 -11.65 -15.56
N PHE A 60 -15.54 -11.61 -15.24
CA PHE A 60 -16.03 -11.10 -13.96
C PHE A 60 -16.49 -12.21 -13.01
N ASP A 61 -16.22 -13.47 -13.35
CA ASP A 61 -16.45 -14.62 -12.49
C ASP A 61 -15.19 -14.92 -11.67
N PRO A 62 -15.23 -14.81 -10.33
CA PRO A 62 -14.11 -15.11 -9.45
C PRO A 62 -13.51 -16.52 -9.63
N GLY A 63 -14.29 -17.49 -10.10
CA GLY A 63 -13.83 -18.87 -10.28
C GLY A 63 -12.92 -19.08 -11.50
N ILE A 64 -12.94 -18.15 -12.47
CA ILE A 64 -12.26 -18.31 -13.76
C ILE A 64 -11.54 -17.03 -14.23
N ALA A 65 -11.42 -16.01 -13.39
CA ALA A 65 -10.75 -14.76 -13.72
C ALA A 65 -9.25 -14.99 -14.01
N PRO A 66 -8.75 -14.68 -15.21
CA PRO A 66 -7.40 -15.07 -15.63
C PRO A 66 -6.32 -14.04 -15.30
N ASP A 67 -6.68 -12.80 -14.98
CA ASP A 67 -5.75 -11.67 -14.87
C ASP A 67 -6.06 -10.75 -13.67
N ALA A 68 -5.06 -9.97 -13.28
CA ALA A 68 -5.15 -9.08 -12.13
C ALA A 68 -6.19 -7.96 -12.29
N THR A 69 -6.43 -7.46 -13.50
CA THR A 69 -7.43 -6.40 -13.73
C THR A 69 -8.83 -6.91 -13.48
N SER A 70 -9.13 -8.11 -13.98
CA SER A 70 -10.36 -8.84 -13.68
C SER A 70 -10.53 -9.07 -12.18
N ILE A 71 -9.47 -9.51 -11.49
CA ILE A 71 -9.46 -9.74 -10.03
C ILE A 71 -9.70 -8.44 -9.25
N ASP A 72 -9.09 -7.32 -9.65
CA ASP A 72 -9.29 -6.02 -9.00
C ASP A 72 -10.74 -5.56 -9.12
N ALA A 73 -11.34 -5.70 -10.30
CA ALA A 73 -12.76 -5.41 -10.51
C ALA A 73 -13.66 -6.31 -9.65
N ILE A 74 -13.34 -7.60 -9.59
CA ILE A 74 -14.06 -8.57 -8.77
C ILE A 74 -13.97 -8.20 -7.28
N ASN A 75 -12.79 -7.85 -6.77
CA ASN A 75 -12.58 -7.48 -5.37
C ASN A 75 -13.29 -6.18 -4.97
N MET A 76 -13.62 -5.31 -5.93
CA MET A 76 -14.43 -4.11 -5.66
C MET A 76 -15.91 -4.42 -5.43
N VAL A 77 -16.41 -5.57 -5.89
CA VAL A 77 -17.84 -5.92 -5.86
C VAL A 77 -18.14 -7.14 -5.00
N PHE A 78 -17.29 -8.16 -5.07
CA PHE A 78 -17.41 -9.40 -4.33
C PHE A 78 -16.58 -9.35 -3.04
N THR A 79 -17.03 -10.11 -2.04
CA THR A 79 -16.50 -10.08 -0.69
C THR A 79 -16.27 -11.53 -0.26
N GLY A 80 -15.07 -11.83 0.25
CA GLY A 80 -14.69 -13.16 0.70
C GLY A 80 -15.14 -13.45 2.14
N LEU A 81 -14.96 -14.69 2.59
CA LEU A 81 -15.18 -15.05 4.00
C LEU A 81 -14.17 -14.33 4.92
N VAL A 82 -12.93 -14.23 4.46
CA VAL A 82 -11.82 -13.54 5.12
C VAL A 82 -11.14 -12.60 4.13
N SER A 83 -10.43 -11.60 4.65
CA SER A 83 -9.64 -10.65 3.87
C SER A 83 -8.24 -10.49 4.49
N LEU A 84 -7.39 -9.69 3.84
CA LEU A 84 -6.10 -9.27 4.36
C LEU A 84 -6.17 -7.79 4.74
N ASP A 85 -5.63 -7.43 5.90
CA ASP A 85 -5.47 -6.02 6.30
C ASP A 85 -4.21 -5.38 5.69
N ASP A 86 -3.98 -4.10 5.98
CA ASP A 86 -2.82 -3.34 5.49
C ASP A 86 -1.46 -3.92 5.95
N GLN A 87 -1.46 -4.78 6.97
CA GLN A 87 -0.29 -5.51 7.46
C GLN A 87 -0.28 -6.97 6.99
N LEU A 88 -1.11 -7.32 5.99
CA LEU A 88 -1.22 -8.65 5.40
C LEU A 88 -1.64 -9.73 6.40
N ARG A 89 -2.37 -9.35 7.45
CA ARG A 89 -2.92 -10.29 8.44
C ARG A 89 -4.30 -10.72 7.99
N VAL A 90 -4.60 -12.02 8.17
CA VAL A 90 -5.93 -12.56 7.88
C VAL A 90 -6.94 -12.01 8.88
N VAL A 91 -7.95 -11.33 8.37
CA VAL A 91 -9.04 -10.73 9.15
C VAL A 91 -10.39 -11.26 8.68
N PRO A 92 -11.39 -11.37 9.57
CA PRO A 92 -12.75 -11.75 9.18
C PRO A 92 -13.39 -10.69 8.27
N GLN A 93 -14.12 -11.10 7.23
CA GLN A 93 -14.85 -10.20 6.32
C GLN A 93 -16.35 -10.55 6.31
N MET A 94 -16.77 -11.61 5.60
CA MET A 94 -18.15 -12.13 5.73
C MET A 94 -18.32 -13.17 6.83
N ALA A 95 -17.29 -13.96 7.13
CA ALA A 95 -17.32 -14.85 8.28
C ALA A 95 -17.00 -14.03 9.54
N SER A 96 -17.66 -14.32 10.66
CA SER A 96 -17.28 -13.72 11.95
C SER A 96 -16.10 -14.46 12.60
N SER A 97 -16.02 -15.76 12.36
CA SER A 97 -15.07 -16.69 12.98
C SER A 97 -14.97 -17.97 12.15
N TRP A 98 -13.87 -18.68 12.33
CA TRP A 98 -13.63 -19.98 11.72
C TRP A 98 -12.96 -20.90 12.73
N ASP A 99 -13.30 -22.18 12.67
CA ASP A 99 -12.68 -23.21 13.48
C ASP A 99 -11.73 -24.04 12.62
N VAL A 100 -10.59 -24.43 13.21
CA VAL A 100 -9.57 -25.26 12.57
C VAL A 100 -9.55 -26.61 13.28
N SER A 101 -9.98 -27.67 12.59
CA SER A 101 -9.91 -29.04 13.13
C SER A 101 -8.48 -29.59 13.04
N SER A 102 -8.07 -30.38 14.05
CA SER A 102 -6.74 -31.01 14.12
C SER A 102 -6.59 -32.20 13.17
N ASP A 103 -7.69 -32.86 12.81
CA ASP A 103 -7.66 -34.20 12.21
C ASP A 103 -7.64 -34.17 10.67
N ALA A 104 -7.92 -32.99 10.11
CA ALA A 104 -7.67 -32.55 8.75
C ALA A 104 -7.96 -31.03 8.78
N PRO A 105 -7.23 -30.16 8.06
CA PRO A 105 -7.49 -28.73 8.04
C PRO A 105 -8.76 -28.41 7.24
N CYS A 106 -9.90 -28.92 7.69
CA CYS A 106 -11.21 -28.48 7.28
C CYS A 106 -11.50 -27.19 8.06
N HIS A 107 -11.24 -26.06 7.41
CA HIS A 107 -11.64 -24.75 7.94
C HIS A 107 -13.16 -24.63 7.81
N ARG A 108 -13.86 -24.71 8.95
CA ARG A 108 -15.31 -24.56 8.98
C ARG A 108 -15.66 -23.11 9.40
N PRO A 109 -16.32 -22.31 8.55
CA PRO A 109 -16.81 -21.01 8.97
C PRO A 109 -17.94 -21.21 10.01
N SER A 110 -17.83 -20.59 11.18
CA SER A 110 -18.75 -20.85 12.30
C SER A 110 -19.99 -19.94 12.33
N THR A 111 -19.96 -18.76 11.70
CA THR A 111 -21.17 -18.03 11.30
C THR A 111 -20.87 -16.94 10.27
N THR A 112 -21.79 -16.76 9.31
CA THR A 112 -21.77 -15.63 8.37
C THR A 112 -22.42 -14.44 9.06
N ARG A 113 -21.79 -13.27 9.00
CA ARG A 113 -22.38 -12.04 9.53
C ARG A 113 -23.62 -11.70 8.69
N ALA A 114 -24.82 -11.83 9.29
CA ALA A 114 -26.05 -11.37 8.66
C ALA A 114 -25.89 -9.89 8.32
N GLY A 115 -26.12 -9.53 7.06
CA GLY A 115 -25.96 -8.17 6.57
C GLY A 115 -26.82 -7.21 7.41
N SER A 116 -26.16 -6.31 8.13
CA SER A 116 -26.79 -5.09 8.63
C SER A 116 -27.03 -4.20 7.40
N ALA A 117 -28.24 -4.27 6.86
CA ALA A 117 -28.77 -3.26 5.95
C ALA A 117 -28.93 -1.92 6.69
#